data_AF-A0A957RPI3-F1
#
_entry.id   AF-A0A957RPI3-F1
#
_cell.length_a   1.000
_cell.length_b   1.000
_cell.length_c   1.000
_cell.angle_alpha   90.00
_cell.angle_beta   90.00
_cell.angle_gamma   90.00
#
_symmetry.space_group_name_H-M   'P 1'
#
loop_
_entity.id
_entity.type
_entity.pdbx_description
1 polymer ?
#
loop_
_entity_poly.entity_id
_entity_poly.type
_entity_poly.pdbx_seq_one_letter_code
_entity_poly.pdbx_strand_id
1 'polypeptide(L)'
;MAGLTVAAVALPLALAFGVASGATAAAGLVTAILSGLIIGALSGAPYQISGPTGAMSAVLIVIAQRMGVEGVWLTGLIAGVIILVIGLLRLGRFVAFIPSSVITGFTS
;
A
#
# COMPACT_ATOMS: atom_id res chain seq x y z
N MET A 1 -15.09 -16.41 -8.74
CA MET A 1 -15.46 -16.42 -7.30
C MET A 1 -14.44 -15.70 -6.42
N ALA A 2 -13.14 -16.03 -6.49
CA ALA A 2 -12.11 -15.42 -5.64
C ALA A 2 -12.08 -13.87 -5.65
N GLY A 3 -12.23 -13.23 -6.81
CA GLY A 3 -12.26 -11.76 -6.89
C GLY A 3 -13.45 -11.13 -6.14
N LEU A 4 -14.62 -11.76 -6.19
CA LEU A 4 -15.82 -11.27 -5.48
C LEU A 4 -15.68 -11.43 -3.96
N THR A 5 -15.15 -12.56 -3.50
CA THR A 5 -14.91 -12.80 -2.06
C THR A 5 -13.87 -11.84 -1.51
N VAL A 6 -12.81 -11.56 -2.27
CA VAL A 6 -11.79 -10.58 -1.88
C VAL A 6 -12.36 -9.16 -1.88
N ALA A 7 -13.14 -8.78 -2.90
CA ALA A 7 -13.74 -7.45 -2.96
C ALA A 7 -14.67 -7.17 -1.77
N ALA A 8 -15.45 -8.17 -1.33
CA ALA A 8 -16.33 -8.06 -0.17
C ALA A 8 -15.56 -7.71 1.12
N VAL A 9 -14.32 -8.17 1.26
CA VAL A 9 -13.47 -7.88 2.43
C VAL A 9 -12.61 -6.62 2.20
N ALA A 10 -12.13 -6.40 0.98
CA ALA A 10 -11.22 -5.30 0.66
C ALA A 10 -11.90 -3.91 0.69
N LEU A 11 -13.17 -3.82 0.28
CA LEU A 11 -13.91 -2.55 0.28
C LEU A 11 -14.04 -1.93 1.69
N PRO A 12 -14.54 -2.63 2.72
CA PRO A 12 -14.62 -2.06 4.07
C PRO A 12 -13.23 -1.75 4.65
N LEU A 13 -12.22 -2.59 4.38
CA LEU A 13 -10.84 -2.33 4.81
C LEU A 13 -10.28 -1.05 4.19
N ALA A 14 -10.50 -0.83 2.89
CA ALA A 14 -10.03 0.37 2.20
C ALA A 14 -10.65 1.66 2.75
N LEU A 15 -11.94 1.63 3.06
CA LEU A 15 -12.63 2.76 3.70
C LEU A 15 -12.05 3.03 5.09
N ALA A 16 -11.87 1.99 5.91
CA ALA A 16 -11.32 2.10 7.26
C ALA A 16 -9.89 2.65 7.24
N PHE A 17 -9.03 2.14 6.37
CA PHE A 17 -7.64 2.58 6.23
C PHE A 17 -7.51 3.99 5.65
N GLY A 18 -8.42 4.39 4.75
CA GLY A 18 -8.49 5.76 4.25
C GLY A 18 -8.74 6.76 5.37
N VAL A 19 -9.74 6.52 6.21
CA VAL A 19 -10.03 7.37 7.38
C VAL A 19 -8.92 7.30 8.41
N ALA A 20 -8.42 6.10 8.72
CA ALA A 20 -7.35 5.91 9.69
C ALA A 20 -6.09 6.70 9.30
N SER A 21 -5.75 6.78 8.01
CA SER A 21 -4.58 7.52 7.50
C SER A 21 -4.63 9.05 7.65
N GLY A 22 -5.74 9.61 8.13
CA GLY A 22 -5.97 11.06 8.19
C GLY A 22 -6.53 11.66 6.89
N ALA A 23 -6.84 10.83 5.89
CA ALA A 23 -7.54 11.21 4.68
C ALA A 23 -9.06 10.93 4.79
N THR A 24 -9.77 10.89 3.66
CA THR A 24 -11.21 10.57 3.62
C THR A 24 -11.46 9.10 3.26
N ALA A 25 -12.63 8.59 3.63
CA ALA A 25 -13.07 7.25 3.23
C ALA A 25 -13.08 7.09 1.69
N ALA A 26 -13.56 8.13 0.99
CA ALA A 26 -13.57 8.17 -0.47
C ALA A 26 -12.16 8.05 -1.06
N ALA A 27 -11.15 8.71 -0.47
CA ALA A 27 -9.77 8.58 -0.92
C ALA A 27 -9.26 7.13 -0.79
N GLY A 28 -9.54 6.45 0.33
CA GLY A 28 -9.20 5.04 0.52
C GLY A 28 -9.84 4.11 -0.52
N LEU A 29 -11.14 4.30 -0.78
CA LEU A 29 -11.89 3.56 -1.81
C LEU A 29 -11.31 3.76 -3.21
N VAL A 30 -11.11 5.01 -3.62
CA VAL A 30 -10.57 5.37 -4.95
C VAL A 30 -9.18 4.75 -5.12
N THR A 31 -8.34 4.84 -4.09
CA THR A 31 -6.98 4.26 -4.11
C THR A 31 -7.03 2.75 -4.26
N ALA A 32 -7.93 2.05 -3.57
CA ALA A 32 -8.08 0.59 -3.68
C ALA A 32 -8.53 0.16 -5.09
N ILE A 33 -9.49 0.87 -5.69
CA ILE A 33 -9.98 0.56 -7.04
C ILE A 33 -8.87 0.80 -8.08
N LEU A 34 -8.23 1.97 -8.04
CA LEU A 34 -7.18 2.32 -8.99
C LEU A 34 -5.96 1.40 -8.87
N SER A 35 -5.48 1.17 -7.64
CA SER A 35 -4.34 0.27 -7.42
C SER A 35 -4.66 -1.18 -7.82
N GLY A 36 -5.86 -1.69 -7.51
CA GLY A 36 -6.28 -3.03 -7.93
C GLY A 36 -6.32 -3.20 -9.45
N LEU A 37 -6.81 -2.20 -10.19
CA LEU A 37 -6.89 -2.23 -11.65
C LEU A 37 -5.50 -2.10 -12.30
N ILE A 38 -4.72 -1.11 -11.85
CA ILE A 38 -3.36 -0.83 -12.37
C ILE A 38 -2.44 -2.02 -12.06
N ILE A 39 -2.36 -2.43 -10.80
CA ILE A 39 -1.47 -3.52 -10.39
C ILE A 39 -1.98 -4.85 -10.92
N GLY A 40 -3.29 -5.09 -10.98
CA GLY A 40 -3.84 -6.29 -11.62
C GLY A 40 -3.44 -6.41 -13.10
N ALA A 41 -3.35 -5.29 -13.83
CA ALA A 41 -2.94 -5.29 -15.24
C ALA A 41 -1.41 -5.38 -15.44
N LEU A 42 -0.62 -4.81 -14.53
CA LEU A 42 0.85 -4.70 -14.64
C LEU A 42 1.62 -5.75 -13.82
N SER A 43 0.96 -6.45 -12.90
CA SER A 43 1.60 -7.42 -12.01
C SER A 43 1.97 -8.70 -12.74
N GLY A 44 3.19 -9.19 -12.48
CA GLY A 44 3.67 -10.50 -12.96
C GLY A 44 3.34 -11.67 -12.04
N ALA A 45 2.58 -11.46 -10.95
CA ALA A 45 2.36 -12.47 -9.93
C ALA A 45 0.90 -12.95 -9.89
N PRO A 46 0.65 -14.27 -10.06
CA PRO A 46 -0.69 -14.81 -9.95
C PRO A 46 -1.17 -14.66 -8.50
N TYR A 47 -2.41 -14.18 -8.33
CA TYR A 47 -3.10 -14.02 -7.03
C TYR A 47 -2.67 -12.83 -6.16
N GLN A 48 -1.85 -11.89 -6.65
CA GLN A 48 -1.59 -10.65 -5.90
C GLN A 48 -2.81 -9.72 -5.89
N ILE A 49 -3.13 -9.20 -4.72
CA ILE A 49 -4.15 -8.18 -4.50
C ILE A 49 -3.43 -6.97 -3.93
N SER A 50 -3.68 -5.80 -4.50
CA SER A 50 -3.08 -4.56 -4.03
C SER A 50 -4.16 -3.54 -3.67
N GLY A 51 -3.86 -2.78 -2.62
CA GLY A 51 -4.75 -1.82 -2.01
C GLY A 51 -4.10 -1.21 -0.77
N PRO A 52 -4.79 -0.28 -0.07
CA PRO A 52 -4.32 0.27 1.20
C PRO A 52 -4.20 -0.83 2.26
N THR A 53 -3.07 -0.86 2.97
CA THR A 53 -2.77 -1.84 4.03
C THR A 53 -2.58 -1.16 5.37
N GLY A 54 -2.84 -1.88 6.47
CA GLY A 54 -2.67 -1.33 7.83
C GLY A 54 -1.25 -0.84 8.11
N ALA A 55 -0.24 -1.58 7.64
CA ALA A 55 1.17 -1.18 7.71
C ALA A 55 1.43 0.18 7.03
N MET A 56 0.92 0.38 5.81
CA MET A 56 1.04 1.66 5.12
C MET A 56 0.27 2.77 5.86
N SER A 57 -0.96 2.51 6.28
CA SER A 57 -1.76 3.49 7.02
C SER A 57 -1.06 3.98 8.29
N ALA A 58 -0.45 3.08 9.06
CA ALA A 58 0.30 3.46 10.28
C ALA A 58 1.42 4.47 9.99
N VAL A 59 2.17 4.28 8.89
CA VAL A 59 3.23 5.21 8.47
C VAL A 59 2.64 6.53 7.95
N LEU A 60 1.58 6.46 7.13
CA LEU A 60 0.92 7.64 6.57
C LEU A 60 0.31 8.54 7.65
N ILE A 61 -0.22 7.98 8.74
CA ILE A 61 -0.70 8.75 9.89
C ILE A 61 0.42 9.62 10.45
N VAL A 62 1.58 9.03 10.71
CA VAL A 62 2.71 9.76 11.28
C VAL A 62 3.18 10.88 10.35
N ILE A 63 3.19 10.64 9.04
CA ILE A 63 3.52 11.65 8.02
C ILE A 63 2.47 12.77 8.00
N ALA A 64 1.19 12.42 7.98
CA ALA A 64 0.09 13.38 7.97
C ALA A 64 0.10 14.27 9.22
N GLN A 65 0.42 13.72 10.38
CA GLN A 65 0.54 14.47 11.63
C GLN A 65 1.73 15.44 11.63
N ARG A 66 2.83 15.09 10.95
CA ARG A 66 4.06 15.91 10.92
C ARG A 66 4.09 16.95 9.80
N MET A 67 3.55 16.62 8.63
CA MET A 67 3.70 17.40 7.40
C MET A 67 2.36 17.70 6.72
N GLY A 68 1.23 17.35 7.35
CA GLY A 68 -0.10 17.49 6.74
C GLY A 68 -0.35 16.51 5.60
N VAL A 69 -1.51 16.65 4.97
CA VAL A 69 -1.94 15.78 3.88
C VAL A 69 -1.04 15.96 2.64
N GLU A 70 -0.52 17.17 2.39
CA GLU A 70 0.45 17.43 1.32
C GLU A 70 1.71 16.59 1.44
N GLY A 71 2.22 16.39 2.66
CA GLY A 71 3.35 15.53 2.93
C GLY A 71 3.10 14.06 2.56
N VAL A 72 1.87 13.58 2.68
CA VAL A 72 1.47 12.22 2.26
C VAL A 72 1.58 12.05 0.75
N TRP A 73 1.07 13.01 -0.02
CA TRP A 73 1.16 12.98 -1.48
C TRP A 73 2.60 13.01 -1.98
N LEU A 74 3.41 13.92 -1.44
CA LEU A 74 4.82 14.05 -1.83
C LEU A 74 5.62 12.80 -1.47
N THR A 75 5.46 12.29 -0.23
CA THR A 75 6.16 11.08 0.21
C THR A 75 5.73 9.86 -0.60
N GLY A 76 4.43 9.74 -0.91
CA GLY A 76 3.91 8.67 -1.76
C GLY A 76 4.50 8.69 -3.17
N LEU A 77 4.64 9.87 -3.77
CA LEU A 77 5.27 10.04 -5.07
C LEU A 77 6.76 9.65 -5.04
N ILE A 78 7.50 10.11 -4.03
CA ILE A 78 8.92 9.78 -3.85
C ILE A 78 9.08 8.26 -3.64
N ALA A 79 8.27 7.65 -2.78
CA ALA A 79 8.29 6.21 -2.55
C ALA A 79 8.00 5.43 -3.84
N GLY A 80 7.03 5.87 -4.65
CA GLY A 80 6.73 5.27 -5.94
C GLY A 80 7.93 5.31 -6.91
N VAL A 81 8.61 6.46 -7.01
CA VAL A 81 9.82 6.61 -7.82
C VAL A 81 10.93 5.68 -7.34
N ILE A 82 11.16 5.60 -6.02
CA ILE A 82 12.17 4.69 -5.44
C ILE A 82 11.84 3.23 -5.78
N ILE A 83 10.58 2.81 -5.64
CA ILE A 83 10.15 1.45 -5.98
C ILE A 83 10.37 1.16 -7.47
N LEU A 84 10.06 2.11 -8.36
CA LEU A 84 10.30 1.97 -9.80
C LEU A 84 11.80 1.79 -10.11
N VAL A 85 12.67 2.58 -9.47
CA VAL A 85 14.13 2.47 -9.63
C VAL A 85 14.63 1.11 -9.14
N ILE A 86 14.19 0.66 -7.96
CA ILE A 86 14.53 -0.66 -7.40
C ILE A 86 14.06 -1.79 -8.34
N GLY A 87 12.86 -1.67 -8.90
CA GLY A 87 12.29 -2.60 -9.87
C GLY A 87 13.12 -2.67 -11.16
N LEU A 88 13.50 -1.51 -11.71
CA LEU A 88 14.30 -1.42 -12.93
C LEU A 88 15.70 -2.02 -12.75
N LEU A 89 16.31 -1.78 -11.58
CA LEU A 89 17.62 -2.33 -11.21
C LEU A 89 17.55 -3.81 -10.76
N ARG A 90 16.35 -4.41 -10.70
CA ARG A 90 16.11 -5.79 -10.23
C ARG A 90 16.70 -6.08 -8.85
N LEU A 91 16.63 -5.08 -7.96
CA LEU A 91 17.14 -5.16 -6.59
C LEU A 91 16.19 -5.88 -5.62
N GLY A 92 15.06 -6.41 -6.10
CA GLY A 92 14.11 -7.17 -5.27
C GLY A 92 14.73 -8.39 -4.57
N ARG A 93 15.82 -8.96 -5.11
CA ARG A 93 16.55 -10.07 -4.46
C ARG A 93 17.11 -9.73 -3.08
N PHE A 94 17.38 -8.45 -2.82
CA PHE A 94 17.97 -8.02 -1.55
C PHE A 94 16.99 -8.06 -0.38
N VAL A 95 15.67 -8.11 -0.67
CA VAL A 95 14.64 -8.30 0.35
C VAL A 95 14.85 -9.62 1.12
N ALA A 96 15.46 -10.63 0.49
CA ALA A 96 15.78 -11.90 1.13
C ALA A 96 16.82 -11.80 2.27
N PHE A 97 17.55 -10.68 2.37
CA PHE A 97 18.49 -10.43 3.47
C PHE A 97 17.86 -9.74 4.69
N ILE A 98 16.59 -9.33 4.61
CA ILE A 98 15.90 -8.73 5.75
C ILE A 98 15.64 -9.83 6.79
N PRO A 99 16.10 -9.67 8.05
CA PRO A 99 15.89 -10.68 9.08
C PRO A 99 14.40 -10.91 9.35
N SER A 100 13.99 -12.17 9.46
CA SER A 100 12.61 -12.55 9.76
C SER A 100 12.10 -11.92 11.06
N SER A 101 12.99 -11.71 12.05
CA SER A 101 12.68 -11.04 13.32
C SER A 101 12.20 -9.59 13.16
N VAL A 102 12.73 -8.86 12.16
CA VAL A 102 12.28 -7.49 11.85
C VAL A 102 10.90 -7.52 11.20
N ILE A 103 10.67 -8.47 10.28
CA ILE A 103 9.39 -8.62 9.59
C ILE A 103 8.29 -9.02 10.59
N THR A 104 8.57 -10.00 11.46
CA THR A 104 7.60 -10.42 12.48
C THR A 104 7.34 -9.32 13.48
N GLY A 105 8.40 -8.63 13.95
CA GLY A 105 8.24 -7.51 14.90
C GLY A 105 7.47 -6.33 14.33
N PHE A 106 7.55 -6.09 13.02
CA PHE A 106 6.75 -5.06 12.34
C PHE A 106 5.29 -5.47 12.08
N THR A 107 5.01 -6.78 12.05
CA THR A 107 3.67 -7.31 11.76
C THR A 107 2.86 -7.62 13.03
N SER A 108 3.53 -7.78 14.17
CA SER A 108 2.95 -8.10 15.48
C SER A 108 2.28 -6.94 16.21
#